data_AF-A0A1V4HM78-F1
#
_entry.id   AF-A0A1V4HM78-F1
#
_cell.length_a   1.000
_cell.length_b   1.000
_cell.length_c   1.000
_cell.angle_alpha   90.00
_cell.angle_beta   90.00
_cell.angle_gamma   90.00
#
_symmetry.space_group_name_H-M   'P 1'
#
loop_
_entity.id
_entity.type
_entity.pdbx_description
1 polymer ?
#
loop_
_entity_poly.entity_id
_entity_poly.type
_entity_poly.pdbx_seq_one_letter_code
_entity_poly.pdbx_strand_id
1 'polypeptide(L)'
;MKQTLREPFLIGKMDTQAAGKRCKMLIGDLNGDGRMELLMVQPDNRQDVRYIPHQVQCLTAFDLEGNLLWQTGKPSSEAGGPGSDYPVQIVDIDGDGLLEVVCVMDDRFLILDGRNGQVKAAHVLPSPHAHDCIIVANLTGGSSASDIILKDRYHKMWAHDRDFNLLWTYEGNPGHFPWVYDLDGDGFDEVMAGYDLLDHDGSRLWSCHDLDDHADCIWIGDVNGDGEPELVIGGSVTVMYDRCGKELWRYEGSIESQHIALGKFRSDLPGLQIAGLDRLIREDDGKGLKGKDALFLLESDGKELWKEDRATDGWLTIIETLRDWEKDSADYILAYRRGGGVFPTLYDGHMNAVVEFPTEGYAVHAALVGGETEQVIIYNDETAAIYASRPMDLKAKMAGIPLPQPKRLSSSTLYPGGEITL
;
A
#
# COMPACT_ATOMS: atom_id res chain seq x y z
N MET A 1 8.98 25.47 -21.82
CA MET A 1 9.15 24.47 -22.91
C MET A 1 8.17 23.35 -22.61
N LYS A 2 7.46 22.78 -23.59
CA LYS A 2 6.64 21.58 -23.34
C LYS A 2 7.60 20.46 -22.96
N GLN A 3 7.51 19.97 -21.72
CA GLN A 3 8.25 18.79 -21.29
C GLN A 3 7.85 17.64 -22.20
N THR A 4 8.83 16.98 -22.80
CA THR A 4 8.57 15.84 -23.69
C THR A 4 8.36 14.61 -22.84
N LEU A 5 7.25 13.91 -23.06
CA LEU A 5 6.98 12.61 -22.45
C LEU A 5 8.15 11.67 -22.73
N ARG A 6 8.71 11.06 -21.69
CA ARG A 6 9.84 10.13 -21.81
C ARG A 6 9.30 8.72 -21.98
N GLU A 7 9.88 7.97 -22.91
CA GLU A 7 9.58 6.55 -23.06
C GLU A 7 10.32 5.74 -21.99
N PRO A 8 9.63 4.89 -21.20
CA PRO A 8 10.28 4.02 -20.25
C PRO A 8 10.98 2.85 -20.96
N PHE A 9 12.05 2.32 -20.37
CA PHE A 9 12.70 1.12 -20.88
C PHE A 9 11.96 -0.12 -20.38
N LEU A 10 11.36 -0.90 -21.28
CA LEU A 10 10.88 -2.25 -20.95
C LEU A 10 12.09 -3.17 -20.77
N ILE A 11 12.34 -3.59 -19.54
CA ILE A 11 13.52 -4.40 -19.17
C ILE A 11 13.16 -5.85 -18.82
N GLY A 12 11.87 -6.16 -18.65
CA GLY A 12 11.39 -7.52 -18.42
C GLY A 12 9.90 -7.64 -18.77
N LYS A 13 9.48 -8.82 -19.21
CA LYS A 13 8.08 -9.17 -19.36
C LYS A 13 7.91 -10.66 -19.09
N MET A 14 6.94 -11.00 -18.26
CA MET A 14 6.68 -12.37 -17.82
C MET A 14 5.21 -12.75 -17.92
N ASP A 15 4.98 -14.05 -18.07
CA ASP A 15 3.66 -14.68 -18.00
C ASP A 15 3.36 -15.04 -16.55
N THR A 16 2.22 -14.57 -16.03
CA THR A 16 1.77 -14.80 -14.65
C THR A 16 0.48 -15.62 -14.58
N GLN A 17 0.02 -16.20 -15.69
CA GLN A 17 -1.28 -16.88 -15.78
C GLN A 17 -1.41 -18.08 -14.82
N ALA A 18 -0.28 -18.69 -14.44
CA ALA A 18 -0.27 -19.79 -13.46
C ALA A 18 -0.75 -19.37 -12.05
N ALA A 19 -0.76 -18.06 -11.74
CA ALA A 19 -1.33 -17.52 -10.51
C ALA A 19 -2.87 -17.45 -10.51
N GLY A 20 -3.49 -17.52 -11.69
CA GLY A 20 -4.91 -17.23 -11.85
C GLY A 20 -5.20 -15.73 -11.97
N LYS A 21 -6.49 -15.39 -12.04
CA LYS A 21 -6.99 -14.04 -12.31
C LYS A 21 -7.24 -13.25 -11.04
N ARG A 22 -7.32 -11.92 -11.17
CA ARG A 22 -7.71 -10.96 -10.12
C ARG A 22 -6.76 -10.99 -8.92
N CYS A 23 -5.49 -11.22 -9.19
CA CYS A 23 -4.47 -11.26 -8.16
C CYS A 23 -4.04 -9.84 -7.76
N LYS A 24 -3.73 -9.64 -6.48
CA LYS A 24 -2.87 -8.54 -6.00
C LYS A 24 -1.42 -9.01 -6.08
N MET A 25 -0.49 -8.16 -6.50
CA MET A 25 0.94 -8.46 -6.49
C MET A 25 1.59 -7.83 -5.26
N LEU A 26 2.35 -8.61 -4.51
CA LEU A 26 3.35 -8.13 -3.55
C LEU A 26 4.75 -8.46 -4.09
N ILE A 27 5.77 -7.75 -3.61
CA ILE A 27 7.17 -7.96 -4.01
C ILE A 27 8.08 -7.93 -2.78
N GLY A 28 9.13 -8.75 -2.83
CA GLY A 28 10.14 -8.86 -1.79
C GLY A 28 11.17 -9.92 -2.16
N ASP A 29 12.37 -9.85 -1.59
CA ASP A 29 13.42 -10.86 -1.79
C ASP A 29 13.12 -12.10 -0.94
N LEU A 30 12.22 -12.93 -1.46
CA LEU A 30 11.65 -14.07 -0.75
C LEU A 30 12.68 -15.17 -0.51
N ASN A 31 13.68 -15.27 -1.39
CA ASN A 31 14.68 -16.32 -1.32
C ASN A 31 16.04 -15.88 -0.73
N GLY A 32 16.24 -14.58 -0.54
CA GLY A 32 17.44 -13.98 0.04
C GLY A 32 18.63 -13.87 -0.91
N ASP A 33 18.43 -13.93 -2.23
CA ASP A 33 19.51 -13.90 -3.23
C ASP A 33 19.91 -12.49 -3.69
N GLY A 34 19.27 -11.46 -3.13
CA GLY A 34 19.50 -10.06 -3.49
C GLY A 34 18.68 -9.60 -4.68
N ARG A 35 17.61 -10.32 -5.03
CA ARG A 35 16.65 -9.95 -6.09
C ARG A 35 15.25 -10.20 -5.55
N MET A 36 14.33 -9.29 -5.85
CA MET A 36 12.94 -9.45 -5.42
C MET A 36 12.21 -10.46 -6.29
N GLU A 37 11.38 -11.28 -5.67
CA GLU A 37 10.36 -12.10 -6.31
C GLU A 37 9.02 -11.36 -6.40
N LEU A 38 8.16 -11.87 -7.28
CA LEU A 38 6.75 -11.48 -7.35
C LEU A 38 5.90 -12.51 -6.61
N LEU A 39 5.07 -12.05 -5.67
CA LEU A 39 4.06 -12.87 -5.01
C LEU A 39 2.68 -12.48 -5.54
N MET A 40 2.07 -13.35 -6.35
CA MET A 40 0.71 -13.17 -6.83
C MET A 40 -0.27 -13.76 -5.81
N VAL A 41 -1.18 -12.92 -5.30
CA VAL A 41 -2.14 -13.26 -4.25
C VAL A 41 -3.54 -13.30 -4.86
N GLN A 42 -4.11 -14.50 -4.97
CA GLN A 42 -5.47 -14.68 -5.45
C GLN A 42 -6.46 -14.76 -4.28
N PRO A 43 -7.58 -14.00 -4.32
CA PRO A 43 -8.59 -14.05 -3.28
C PRO A 43 -9.52 -15.27 -3.45
N ASP A 44 -10.29 -15.57 -2.41
CA ASP A 44 -11.44 -16.48 -2.51
C ASP A 44 -12.52 -16.00 -3.51
N ASN A 45 -13.56 -16.79 -3.71
CA ASN A 45 -14.59 -16.53 -4.72
C ASN A 45 -15.70 -15.55 -4.27
N ARG A 46 -15.54 -14.82 -3.17
CA ARG A 46 -16.57 -13.89 -2.68
C ARG A 46 -16.80 -12.76 -3.69
N GLN A 47 -18.05 -12.46 -3.99
CA GLN A 47 -18.39 -11.43 -4.99
C GLN A 47 -18.76 -10.08 -4.35
N ASP A 48 -19.26 -10.10 -3.12
CA ASP A 48 -19.59 -8.89 -2.35
C ASP A 48 -18.74 -8.85 -1.09
N VAL A 49 -17.82 -7.88 -1.07
CA VAL A 49 -16.83 -7.71 0.01
C VAL A 49 -17.02 -6.44 0.82
N ARG A 50 -18.19 -5.80 0.70
CA ARG A 50 -18.50 -4.55 1.42
C ARG A 50 -18.44 -4.68 2.94
N TYR A 51 -18.78 -5.86 3.46
CA TYR A 51 -18.86 -6.12 4.90
C TYR A 51 -17.98 -7.28 5.37
N ILE A 52 -17.70 -8.24 4.49
CA ILE A 52 -16.85 -9.39 4.78
C ILE A 52 -15.76 -9.42 3.70
N PRO A 53 -14.50 -9.13 4.04
CA PRO A 53 -13.41 -9.04 3.08
C PRO A 53 -12.96 -10.42 2.60
N HIS A 54 -12.01 -10.47 1.67
CA HIS A 54 -11.45 -11.73 1.18
C HIS A 54 -10.62 -12.48 2.22
N GLN A 55 -10.53 -13.81 2.07
CA GLN A 55 -9.36 -14.58 2.51
C GLN A 55 -8.49 -14.90 1.29
N VAL A 56 -7.24 -15.29 1.55
CA VAL A 56 -6.32 -15.76 0.51
C VAL A 56 -6.71 -17.17 0.08
N GLN A 57 -6.87 -17.38 -1.23
CA GLN A 57 -7.16 -18.69 -1.83
C GLN A 57 -5.89 -19.35 -2.40
N CYS A 58 -5.01 -18.55 -3.00
CA CYS A 58 -3.79 -19.04 -3.62
C CYS A 58 -2.70 -17.97 -3.56
N LEU A 59 -1.48 -18.42 -3.29
CA LEU A 59 -0.25 -17.65 -3.38
C LEU A 59 0.65 -18.32 -4.41
N THR A 60 1.16 -17.56 -5.37
CA THR A 60 2.09 -18.07 -6.39
C THR A 60 3.29 -17.15 -6.50
N ALA A 61 4.48 -17.67 -6.24
CA ALA A 61 5.73 -16.90 -6.30
C ALA A 61 6.44 -17.13 -7.63
N PHE A 62 6.97 -16.05 -8.22
CA PHE A 62 7.78 -16.05 -9.43
C PHE A 62 9.07 -15.26 -9.22
N ASP A 63 10.14 -15.66 -9.90
CA ASP A 63 11.31 -14.80 -10.05
C ASP A 63 11.08 -13.72 -11.13
N LEU A 64 12.01 -12.76 -11.26
CA LEU A 64 11.95 -11.69 -12.27
C LEU A 64 12.10 -12.18 -13.73
N GLU A 65 12.37 -13.47 -13.92
CA GLU A 65 12.48 -14.12 -15.22
C GLU A 65 11.18 -14.85 -15.61
N GLY A 66 10.20 -14.90 -14.71
CA GLY A 66 8.89 -15.53 -14.89
C GLY A 66 8.87 -17.01 -14.55
N ASN A 67 9.89 -17.55 -13.88
CA ASN A 67 9.87 -18.93 -13.42
C ASN A 67 9.04 -19.04 -12.14
N LEU A 68 8.07 -19.95 -12.12
CA LEU A 68 7.31 -20.28 -10.92
C LEU A 68 8.21 -20.99 -9.90
N LEU A 69 8.34 -20.43 -8.71
CA LEU A 69 9.17 -20.96 -7.63
C LEU A 69 8.38 -21.91 -6.73
N TRP A 70 7.23 -21.45 -6.24
CA TRP A 70 6.33 -22.25 -5.41
C TRP A 70 4.89 -21.73 -5.50
N GLN A 71 3.95 -22.56 -5.07
CA GLN A 71 2.53 -22.25 -5.03
C GLN A 71 1.87 -22.88 -3.79
N THR A 72 1.18 -22.06 -3.00
CA THR A 72 0.42 -22.49 -1.81
C THR A 72 -1.05 -22.18 -2.00
N GLY A 73 -1.89 -23.22 -1.95
CA GLY A 73 -3.31 -23.13 -2.35
C GLY A 73 -3.53 -23.56 -3.81
N LYS A 74 -4.72 -23.27 -4.35
CA LYS A 74 -5.07 -23.60 -5.73
C LYS A 74 -5.78 -22.42 -6.39
N PRO A 75 -5.35 -22.01 -7.60
CA PRO A 75 -5.95 -20.90 -8.27
C PRO A 75 -7.33 -21.29 -8.81
N SER A 76 -8.24 -20.34 -8.86
CA SER A 76 -9.63 -20.49 -9.28
C SER A 76 -10.00 -19.48 -10.36
N SER A 77 -10.80 -19.90 -11.34
CA SER A 77 -11.42 -18.99 -12.32
C SER A 77 -12.52 -18.11 -11.72
N GLU A 78 -13.03 -18.51 -10.55
CA GLU A 78 -14.16 -17.86 -9.86
C GLU A 78 -13.70 -16.87 -8.78
N ALA A 79 -12.39 -16.58 -8.69
CA ALA A 79 -11.83 -15.66 -7.71
C ALA A 79 -12.57 -14.31 -7.70
N GLY A 80 -12.79 -13.73 -6.53
CA GLY A 80 -13.47 -12.45 -6.37
C GLY A 80 -12.71 -11.28 -6.99
N GLY A 81 -13.42 -10.15 -7.11
CA GLY A 81 -12.84 -8.92 -7.63
C GLY A 81 -12.19 -8.06 -6.53
N PRO A 82 -11.30 -7.13 -6.91
CA PRO A 82 -10.71 -6.18 -5.98
C PRO A 82 -11.78 -5.21 -5.44
N GLY A 83 -12.13 -5.34 -4.16
CA GLY A 83 -13.08 -4.47 -3.46
C GLY A 83 -12.87 -4.37 -1.94
N SER A 84 -11.91 -5.13 -1.42
CA SER A 84 -11.38 -5.06 -0.06
C SER A 84 -9.87 -5.27 -0.14
N ASP A 85 -9.19 -5.10 0.99
CA ASP A 85 -7.81 -5.53 1.07
C ASP A 85 -7.70 -7.07 1.10
N TYR A 86 -6.47 -7.55 1.04
CA TYR A 86 -6.09 -8.95 1.01
C TYR A 86 -5.26 -9.20 2.28
N PRO A 87 -5.65 -10.15 3.15
CA PRO A 87 -4.94 -10.38 4.41
C PRO A 87 -3.65 -11.16 4.16
N VAL A 88 -2.64 -10.47 3.63
CA VAL A 88 -1.30 -11.00 3.33
C VAL A 88 -0.25 -9.90 3.41
N GLN A 89 0.91 -10.20 3.99
CA GLN A 89 2.10 -9.34 3.97
C GLN A 89 3.36 -10.16 3.73
N ILE A 90 4.41 -9.52 3.24
CA ILE A 90 5.78 -10.07 3.17
C ILE A 90 6.62 -9.34 4.23
N VAL A 91 7.13 -10.08 5.21
CA VAL A 91 7.85 -9.50 6.36
C VAL A 91 8.81 -10.53 6.97
N ASP A 92 9.96 -10.08 7.48
CA ASP A 92 10.82 -10.87 8.37
C ASP A 92 10.19 -10.84 9.78
N ILE A 93 9.30 -11.81 10.06
CA ILE A 93 8.46 -11.77 11.28
C ILE A 93 9.19 -12.35 12.48
N ASP A 94 10.18 -13.23 12.27
CA ASP A 94 10.95 -13.86 13.34
C ASP A 94 12.35 -13.25 13.56
N GLY A 95 12.78 -12.34 12.69
CA GLY A 95 14.02 -11.58 12.80
C GLY A 95 15.26 -12.36 12.37
N ASP A 96 15.11 -13.40 11.54
CA ASP A 96 16.22 -14.22 11.05
C ASP A 96 16.94 -13.62 9.82
N GLY A 97 16.43 -12.51 9.29
CA GLY A 97 16.95 -11.81 8.11
C GLY A 97 16.44 -12.36 6.78
N LEU A 98 15.50 -13.31 6.80
CA LEU A 98 14.79 -13.83 5.64
C LEU A 98 13.31 -13.45 5.73
N LEU A 99 12.63 -13.41 4.59
CA LEU A 99 11.23 -12.99 4.55
C LEU A 99 10.28 -14.18 4.71
N GLU A 100 9.26 -13.98 5.53
CA GLU A 100 8.05 -14.80 5.57
C GLU A 100 6.93 -14.16 4.74
N VAL A 101 5.97 -15.01 4.37
CA VAL A 101 4.64 -14.56 3.95
C VAL A 101 3.68 -14.85 5.08
N VAL A 102 3.11 -13.82 5.68
CA VAL A 102 2.02 -13.95 6.66
C VAL A 102 0.70 -13.76 5.95
N CYS A 103 -0.30 -14.63 6.17
CA CYS A 103 -1.59 -14.51 5.51
C CYS A 103 -2.75 -15.10 6.30
N VAL A 104 -3.98 -14.75 5.93
CA VAL A 104 -5.17 -15.50 6.34
C VAL A 104 -5.68 -16.37 5.20
N MET A 105 -5.63 -17.69 5.40
CA MET A 105 -6.04 -18.72 4.44
C MET A 105 -6.68 -19.89 5.19
N ASP A 106 -7.79 -20.42 4.66
CA ASP A 106 -8.54 -21.53 5.26
C ASP A 106 -8.87 -21.30 6.76
N ASP A 107 -9.44 -20.13 7.08
CA ASP A 107 -9.86 -19.69 8.42
C ASP A 107 -8.73 -19.69 9.47
N ARG A 108 -7.48 -19.55 9.03
CA ARG A 108 -6.29 -19.52 9.89
C ARG A 108 -5.36 -18.41 9.51
N PHE A 109 -4.72 -17.81 10.51
CA PHE A 109 -3.53 -17.00 10.31
C PHE A 109 -2.33 -17.94 10.13
N LEU A 110 -1.61 -17.80 9.02
CA LEU A 110 -0.48 -18.64 8.63
C LEU A 110 0.78 -17.79 8.52
N ILE A 111 1.90 -18.38 8.92
CA ILE A 111 3.25 -17.89 8.63
C ILE A 111 3.90 -18.91 7.68
N LEU A 112 4.27 -18.47 6.48
CA LEU A 112 4.90 -19.31 5.46
C LEU A 112 6.36 -18.88 5.23
N ASP A 113 7.25 -19.84 5.02
CA ASP A 113 8.63 -19.59 4.59
C ASP A 113 8.64 -18.98 3.18
N GLY A 114 9.19 -17.78 3.01
CA GLY A 114 9.21 -17.08 1.71
C GLY A 114 9.91 -17.86 0.61
N ARG A 115 10.90 -18.70 0.93
CA ARG A 115 11.68 -19.46 -0.07
C ARG A 115 10.88 -20.55 -0.77
N ASN A 116 9.89 -21.11 -0.10
CA ASN A 116 9.26 -22.36 -0.54
C ASN A 116 7.74 -22.47 -0.26
N GLY A 117 7.14 -21.48 0.42
CA GLY A 117 5.72 -21.44 0.72
C GLY A 117 5.26 -22.45 1.77
N GLN A 118 6.17 -23.15 2.47
CA GLN A 118 5.82 -24.11 3.52
C GLN A 118 5.36 -23.39 4.78
N VAL A 119 4.33 -23.95 5.42
CA VAL A 119 3.79 -23.44 6.69
C VAL A 119 4.83 -23.61 7.81
N LYS A 120 5.33 -22.50 8.36
CA LYS A 120 6.15 -22.44 9.59
C LYS A 120 5.25 -22.49 10.82
N ALA A 121 4.16 -21.73 10.82
CA ALA A 121 3.20 -21.66 11.92
C ALA A 121 1.76 -21.46 11.42
N ALA A 122 0.79 -21.85 12.24
CA ALA A 122 -0.63 -21.71 11.96
C ALA A 122 -1.42 -21.48 13.25
N HIS A 123 -2.27 -20.46 13.25
CA HIS A 123 -3.03 -20.03 14.40
C HIS A 123 -4.52 -19.91 14.05
N VAL A 124 -5.38 -20.21 15.04
CA VAL A 124 -6.82 -20.00 14.90
C VAL A 124 -7.10 -18.50 14.99
N LEU A 125 -7.94 -17.98 14.10
CA LEU A 125 -8.31 -16.57 14.13
C LEU A 125 -9.06 -16.22 15.42
N PRO A 126 -8.87 -15.01 15.98
CA PRO A 126 -9.63 -14.53 17.13
C PRO A 126 -11.13 -14.34 16.82
N SER A 127 -11.46 -14.24 15.53
CA SER A 127 -12.81 -14.14 14.99
C SER A 127 -12.84 -14.66 13.56
N PRO A 128 -13.93 -15.29 13.09
CA PRO A 128 -14.11 -15.65 11.68
C PRO A 128 -14.07 -14.47 10.71
N HIS A 129 -14.11 -13.23 11.20
CA HIS A 129 -14.06 -12.01 10.40
C HIS A 129 -12.72 -11.25 10.51
N ALA A 130 -11.76 -11.76 11.28
CA ALA A 130 -10.46 -11.12 11.52
C ALA A 130 -9.50 -11.34 10.33
N HIS A 131 -9.92 -10.93 9.13
CA HIS A 131 -9.23 -11.21 7.88
C HIS A 131 -9.39 -10.09 6.85
N ASP A 132 -9.56 -8.83 7.28
CA ASP A 132 -9.56 -7.69 6.34
C ASP A 132 -8.16 -7.36 5.86
N CYS A 133 -7.27 -7.08 6.82
CA CYS A 133 -5.85 -6.86 6.59
C CYS A 133 -5.04 -7.41 7.78
N ILE A 134 -3.73 -7.51 7.56
CA ILE A 134 -2.74 -7.86 8.58
C ILE A 134 -1.80 -6.67 8.70
N ILE A 135 -1.58 -6.22 9.94
CA ILE A 135 -0.63 -5.18 10.27
C ILE A 135 0.40 -5.77 11.22
N VAL A 136 1.67 -5.53 10.95
CA VAL A 136 2.80 -5.92 11.80
C VAL A 136 3.28 -4.68 12.53
N ALA A 137 3.40 -4.77 13.86
CA ALA A 137 3.70 -3.66 14.74
C ALA A 137 4.72 -4.06 15.82
N ASN A 138 5.29 -3.06 16.48
CA ASN A 138 6.11 -3.20 17.66
C ASN A 138 5.34 -2.70 18.90
N LEU A 139 4.42 -3.51 19.42
CA LEU A 139 3.59 -3.18 20.59
C LEU A 139 4.21 -3.64 21.91
N THR A 140 5.19 -4.53 21.84
CA THR A 140 5.83 -5.20 22.98
C THR A 140 7.30 -4.81 23.20
N GLY A 141 7.85 -3.91 22.39
CA GLY A 141 9.19 -3.32 22.59
C GLY A 141 10.33 -4.22 22.11
N GLY A 142 10.11 -4.96 21.01
CA GLY A 142 11.11 -5.79 20.36
C GLY A 142 12.14 -4.98 19.57
N SER A 143 13.25 -5.62 19.17
CA SER A 143 14.23 -5.00 18.26
C SER A 143 13.73 -4.84 16.82
N SER A 144 12.61 -5.50 16.50
CA SER A 144 11.90 -5.41 15.23
C SER A 144 10.40 -5.61 15.50
N ALA A 145 9.56 -5.00 14.66
CA ALA A 145 8.12 -5.22 14.67
C ALA A 145 7.80 -6.70 14.40
N SER A 146 7.07 -7.34 15.31
CA SER A 146 6.69 -8.75 15.21
C SER A 146 5.34 -9.08 15.85
N ASP A 147 4.68 -8.08 16.42
CA ASP A 147 3.33 -8.20 16.96
C ASP A 147 2.32 -8.06 15.81
N ILE A 148 1.18 -8.71 15.94
CA ILE A 148 0.23 -8.92 14.86
C ILE A 148 -1.10 -8.30 15.21
N ILE A 149 -1.55 -7.36 14.39
CA ILE A 149 -2.90 -6.81 14.45
C ILE A 149 -3.72 -7.40 13.31
N LEU A 150 -4.84 -8.03 13.67
CA LEU A 150 -5.89 -8.45 12.75
C LEU A 150 -7.13 -7.59 12.98
N LYS A 151 -7.93 -7.39 11.92
CA LYS A 151 -9.18 -6.64 12.03
C LYS A 151 -10.29 -7.21 11.17
N ASP A 152 -11.51 -6.91 11.57
CA ASP A 152 -12.66 -6.99 10.67
C ASP A 152 -12.78 -5.71 9.85
N ARG A 153 -13.81 -5.62 9.00
CA ARG A 153 -13.91 -4.52 8.05
C ARG A 153 -14.00 -3.14 8.73
N TYR A 154 -14.86 -2.95 9.73
CA TYR A 154 -15.20 -1.61 10.23
C TYR A 154 -15.57 -1.52 11.72
N HIS A 155 -15.35 -2.56 12.52
CA HIS A 155 -15.89 -2.61 13.88
C HIS A 155 -14.89 -3.06 14.94
N LYS A 156 -13.90 -3.89 14.60
CA LYS A 156 -13.05 -4.50 15.61
C LYS A 156 -11.64 -4.81 15.13
N MET A 157 -10.67 -4.62 16.05
CA MET A 157 -9.28 -5.02 15.92
C MET A 157 -8.85 -5.90 17.10
N TRP A 158 -7.92 -6.81 16.83
CA TRP A 158 -7.29 -7.70 17.81
C TRP A 158 -5.77 -7.64 17.64
N ALA A 159 -5.06 -7.18 18.67
CA ALA A 159 -3.61 -7.18 18.70
C ALA A 159 -3.09 -8.41 19.45
N HIS A 160 -2.06 -9.03 18.90
CA HIS A 160 -1.40 -10.20 19.46
C HIS A 160 0.10 -9.98 19.51
N ASP A 161 0.77 -10.62 20.47
CA ASP A 161 2.22 -10.71 20.43
C ASP A 161 2.70 -11.65 19.31
N ARG A 162 4.02 -11.74 19.14
CA ARG A 162 4.66 -12.68 18.20
C ARG A 162 4.32 -14.16 18.37
N ASP A 163 3.95 -14.58 19.58
CA ASP A 163 3.53 -15.95 19.89
C ASP A 163 2.01 -16.14 19.65
N PHE A 164 1.36 -15.12 19.11
CA PHE A 164 -0.08 -15.03 18.84
C PHE A 164 -0.96 -15.05 20.10
N ASN A 165 -0.42 -14.61 21.26
CA ASN A 165 -1.23 -14.37 22.45
C ASN A 165 -1.93 -13.01 22.32
N LEU A 166 -3.23 -12.98 22.60
CA LEU A 166 -4.01 -11.74 22.57
C LEU A 166 -3.48 -10.74 23.62
N LEU A 167 -3.10 -9.55 23.16
CA LEU A 167 -2.69 -8.41 24.00
C LEU A 167 -3.90 -7.57 24.38
N TRP A 168 -4.63 -7.08 23.38
CA TRP A 168 -5.80 -6.22 23.56
C TRP A 168 -6.75 -6.29 22.36
N THR A 169 -7.95 -5.75 22.55
CA THR A 169 -8.96 -5.58 21.50
C THR A 169 -9.49 -4.17 21.49
N TYR A 170 -9.70 -3.61 20.30
CA TYR A 170 -10.31 -2.30 20.11
C TYR A 170 -11.66 -2.45 19.40
N GLU A 171 -12.68 -1.73 19.88
CA GLU A 171 -14.01 -1.64 19.25
C GLU A 171 -14.26 -0.19 18.81
N GLY A 172 -14.40 0.00 17.50
CA GLY A 172 -14.53 1.28 16.84
C GLY A 172 -14.37 1.13 15.34
N ASN A 173 -14.19 2.23 14.60
CA ASN A 173 -14.05 2.18 13.15
C ASN A 173 -12.56 2.26 12.76
N PRO A 174 -11.90 1.13 12.45
CA PRO A 174 -10.48 1.10 12.12
C PRO A 174 -10.16 1.62 10.71
N GLY A 175 -11.16 2.06 9.95
CA GLY A 175 -10.99 2.41 8.54
C GLY A 175 -10.58 1.24 7.67
N HIS A 176 -10.06 1.56 6.49
CA HIS A 176 -9.60 0.55 5.54
C HIS A 176 -8.30 -0.14 5.96
N PHE A 177 -7.32 0.63 6.43
CA PHE A 177 -6.03 0.10 6.86
C PHE A 177 -5.44 1.00 7.97
N PRO A 178 -5.48 0.57 9.24
CA PRO A 178 -4.76 1.25 10.32
C PRO A 178 -3.26 1.36 10.02
N TRP A 179 -2.64 2.46 10.44
CA TRP A 179 -1.20 2.64 10.32
C TRP A 179 -0.54 2.66 11.71
N VAL A 180 0.65 2.08 11.82
CA VAL A 180 1.39 1.99 13.08
C VAL A 180 2.69 2.76 12.97
N TYR A 181 3.10 3.47 14.01
CA TYR A 181 4.34 4.25 14.05
C TYR A 181 4.64 4.68 15.49
N ASP A 182 5.90 4.61 15.90
CA ASP A 182 6.42 5.20 17.15
C ASP A 182 6.38 6.75 17.05
N LEU A 183 5.25 7.35 17.41
CA LEU A 183 4.99 8.77 17.26
C LEU A 183 5.60 9.58 18.41
N ASP A 184 5.72 9.00 19.61
CA ASP A 184 6.25 9.70 20.77
C ASP A 184 7.72 9.38 21.12
N GLY A 185 8.32 8.40 20.45
CA GLY A 185 9.73 8.05 20.52
C GLY A 185 10.09 7.15 21.71
N ASP A 186 9.12 6.47 22.31
CA ASP A 186 9.34 5.59 23.47
C ASP A 186 9.80 4.16 23.09
N GLY A 187 9.80 3.86 21.79
CA GLY A 187 10.21 2.57 21.23
C GLY A 187 9.07 1.56 21.05
N PHE A 188 7.83 1.98 21.24
CA PHE A 188 6.62 1.24 20.91
C PHE A 188 5.86 1.93 19.78
N ASP A 189 5.14 1.17 18.96
CA ASP A 189 4.30 1.75 17.92
C ASP A 189 2.93 2.16 18.49
N GLU A 190 2.54 3.42 18.29
CA GLU A 190 1.13 3.84 18.35
C GLU A 190 0.37 3.31 17.12
N VAL A 191 -0.95 3.18 17.25
CA VAL A 191 -1.83 2.68 16.18
C VAL A 191 -2.88 3.71 15.82
N MET A 192 -2.78 4.29 14.62
CA MET A 192 -3.85 5.11 14.06
C MET A 192 -4.93 4.22 13.44
N ALA A 193 -5.98 3.94 14.22
CA ALA A 193 -7.10 3.08 13.88
C ALA A 193 -8.27 3.92 13.32
N GLY A 194 -8.24 4.16 12.02
CA GLY A 194 -9.20 5.03 11.35
C GLY A 194 -9.03 6.49 11.79
N TYR A 195 -9.87 6.93 12.72
CA TYR A 195 -9.82 8.28 13.28
C TYR A 195 -9.43 8.33 14.77
N ASP A 196 -9.17 7.18 15.39
CA ASP A 196 -8.70 7.09 16.77
C ASP A 196 -7.20 6.76 16.79
N LEU A 197 -6.40 7.55 17.50
CA LEU A 197 -5.02 7.18 17.84
C LEU A 197 -5.03 6.37 19.13
N LEU A 198 -4.45 5.17 19.06
CA LEU A 198 -4.28 4.26 20.18
C LEU A 198 -2.80 4.20 20.58
N ASP A 199 -2.55 4.08 21.88
CA ASP A 199 -1.27 3.73 22.46
C ASP A 199 -0.93 2.25 22.17
N HIS A 200 0.31 1.85 22.41
CA HIS A 200 0.81 0.48 22.18
C HIS A 200 0.02 -0.59 22.98
N ASP A 201 -0.60 -0.19 24.09
CA ASP A 201 -1.44 -1.03 24.95
C ASP A 201 -2.93 -1.07 24.55
N GLY A 202 -3.29 -0.38 23.46
CA GLY A 202 -4.64 -0.30 22.92
C GLY A 202 -5.53 0.76 23.60
N SER A 203 -5.02 1.52 24.55
CA SER A 203 -5.75 2.65 25.13
C SER A 203 -5.84 3.81 24.13
N ARG A 204 -6.99 4.47 24.06
CA ARG A 204 -7.18 5.59 23.13
C ARG A 204 -6.56 6.87 23.70
N LEU A 205 -5.63 7.45 22.94
CA LEU A 205 -4.97 8.72 23.26
C LEU A 205 -5.85 9.91 22.85
N TRP A 206 -6.29 9.94 21.60
CA TRP A 206 -7.17 10.99 21.06
C TRP A 206 -7.93 10.53 19.82
N SER A 207 -8.86 11.35 19.34
CA SER A 207 -9.66 11.11 18.13
C SER A 207 -9.66 12.36 17.26
N CYS A 208 -9.64 12.20 15.94
CA CYS A 208 -10.01 13.27 15.02
C CYS A 208 -11.47 13.69 15.27
N HIS A 209 -11.79 14.95 14.96
CA HIS A 209 -13.13 15.50 15.13
C HIS A 209 -13.74 15.95 13.80
N ASP A 210 -15.08 16.03 13.76
CA ASP A 210 -15.84 16.52 12.61
C ASP A 210 -15.49 15.80 11.29
N LEU A 211 -15.32 14.48 11.37
CA LEU A 211 -15.15 13.60 10.22
C LEU A 211 -16.34 12.64 10.13
N ASP A 212 -16.80 12.44 8.91
CA ASP A 212 -17.85 11.48 8.60
C ASP A 212 -17.23 10.20 8.05
N ASP A 213 -18.03 9.14 8.05
CA ASP A 213 -17.69 7.84 7.46
C ASP A 213 -16.43 7.20 8.07
N HIS A 214 -15.51 6.69 7.24
CA HIS A 214 -14.30 6.00 7.65
C HIS A 214 -13.06 6.61 7.01
N ALA A 215 -11.89 6.41 7.62
CA ALA A 215 -10.63 6.74 6.99
C ALA A 215 -10.36 5.77 5.83
N ASP A 216 -10.08 6.33 4.65
CA ASP A 216 -9.70 5.57 3.47
C ASP A 216 -8.19 5.31 3.46
N CYS A 217 -7.38 6.29 3.85
CA CYS A 217 -5.92 6.19 3.85
C CYS A 217 -5.29 7.05 4.96
N ILE A 218 -4.16 6.60 5.46
CA ILE A 218 -3.42 7.23 6.58
C ILE A 218 -1.95 7.31 6.19
N TRP A 219 -1.36 8.49 6.35
CA TRP A 219 0.06 8.73 6.12
C TRP A 219 0.71 9.42 7.31
N ILE A 220 1.97 9.10 7.56
CA ILE A 220 2.77 9.70 8.63
C ILE A 220 4.06 10.28 8.06
N GLY A 221 4.48 11.45 8.54
CA GLY A 221 5.79 12.01 8.22
C GLY A 221 5.93 13.45 8.67
N ASP A 222 7.14 13.98 8.64
CA ASP A 222 7.41 15.40 8.90
C ASP A 222 7.00 16.24 7.69
N VAL A 223 5.70 16.52 7.61
CA VAL A 223 5.08 17.19 6.48
C VAL A 223 5.47 18.66 6.50
N ASN A 224 5.48 19.26 7.68
CA ASN A 224 5.69 20.69 7.84
C ASN A 224 7.20 21.08 7.91
N GLY A 225 8.09 20.13 8.20
CA GLY A 225 9.54 20.29 8.24
C GLY A 225 10.08 20.80 9.58
N ASP A 226 9.35 20.59 10.68
CA ASP A 226 9.74 21.02 12.04
C ASP A 226 10.49 19.94 12.83
N GLY A 227 10.66 18.75 12.26
CA GLY A 227 11.36 17.62 12.86
C GLY A 227 10.50 16.70 13.70
N GLU A 228 9.18 16.90 13.73
CA GLU A 228 8.21 16.01 14.38
C GLU A 228 7.28 15.39 13.32
N PRO A 229 6.75 14.17 13.53
CA PRO A 229 5.84 13.55 12.57
C PRO A 229 4.41 14.10 12.70
N GLU A 230 3.79 14.35 11.56
CA GLU A 230 2.35 14.59 11.41
C GLU A 230 1.62 13.36 10.87
N LEU A 231 0.32 13.29 11.14
CA LEU A 231 -0.62 12.35 10.55
C LEU A 231 -1.48 13.07 9.51
N VAL A 232 -1.43 12.62 8.26
CA VAL A 232 -2.33 13.08 7.20
C VAL A 232 -3.32 11.96 6.87
N ILE A 233 -4.60 12.27 6.90
CA ILE A 233 -5.67 11.27 6.79
C ILE A 233 -6.62 11.69 5.69
N GLY A 234 -6.89 10.75 4.77
CA GLY A 234 -7.88 10.88 3.71
C GLY A 234 -9.16 10.11 4.04
N GLY A 235 -10.29 10.70 3.72
CA GLY A 235 -11.63 10.13 3.86
C GLY A 235 -12.65 11.10 3.28
N SER A 236 -13.65 11.52 4.06
CA SER A 236 -14.62 12.55 3.63
C SER A 236 -13.98 13.90 3.31
N VAL A 237 -12.85 14.20 3.93
CA VAL A 237 -11.97 15.34 3.65
C VAL A 237 -10.51 14.88 3.81
N THR A 238 -9.54 15.73 3.48
CA THR A 238 -8.13 15.51 3.90
C THR A 238 -7.82 16.39 5.09
N VAL A 239 -7.28 15.82 6.17
CA VAL A 239 -6.87 16.55 7.38
C VAL A 239 -5.43 16.24 7.74
N MET A 240 -4.79 17.15 8.46
CA MET A 240 -3.50 16.93 9.10
C MET A 240 -3.57 17.23 10.59
N TYR A 241 -3.05 16.31 11.39
CA TYR A 241 -2.96 16.40 12.84
C TYR A 241 -1.49 16.28 13.27
N ASP A 242 -1.11 16.99 14.32
CA ASP A 242 0.14 16.68 15.02
C ASP A 242 -0.02 15.39 15.84
N ARG A 243 1.10 14.81 16.29
CA ARG A 243 1.11 13.61 17.14
C ARG A 243 0.35 13.76 18.47
N CYS A 244 0.10 15.00 18.91
CA CYS A 244 -0.63 15.29 20.14
C CYS A 244 -2.15 15.42 19.92
N GLY A 245 -2.65 15.22 18.69
CA GLY A 245 -4.08 15.28 18.36
C GLY A 245 -4.61 16.69 18.11
N LYS A 246 -3.74 17.67 17.86
CA LYS A 246 -4.16 19.00 17.40
C LYS A 246 -4.27 19.01 15.88
N GLU A 247 -5.47 19.32 15.38
CA GLU A 247 -5.68 19.60 13.95
C GLU A 247 -4.87 20.83 13.54
N LEU A 248 -4.02 20.67 12.53
CA LEU A 248 -3.19 21.74 11.97
C LEU A 248 -3.89 22.42 10.80
N TRP A 249 -4.52 21.63 9.94
CA TRP A 249 -5.36 22.12 8.84
C TRP A 249 -6.35 21.07 8.35
N ARG A 250 -7.32 21.54 7.57
CA ARG A 250 -8.35 20.76 6.90
C ARG A 250 -8.57 21.26 5.48
N TYR A 251 -8.53 20.32 4.54
CA TYR A 251 -8.80 20.57 3.13
C TYR A 251 -10.18 20.01 2.76
N GLU A 252 -11.14 20.93 2.62
CA GLU A 252 -12.53 20.63 2.23
C GLU A 252 -12.76 20.72 0.71
N GLY A 253 -11.69 20.85 -0.08
CA GLY A 253 -11.80 20.94 -1.53
C GLY A 253 -12.10 19.61 -2.21
N SER A 254 -12.00 18.48 -1.49
CA SER A 254 -12.37 17.14 -1.96
C SER A 254 -13.79 16.74 -1.58
N ILE A 255 -14.41 15.87 -2.36
CA ILE A 255 -15.65 15.17 -2.01
C ILE A 255 -15.34 13.90 -1.20
N GLU A 256 -14.35 13.12 -1.63
CA GLU A 256 -13.92 11.87 -0.99
C GLU A 256 -12.45 11.63 -1.39
N SER A 257 -11.54 11.95 -0.47
CA SER A 257 -10.09 11.78 -0.63
C SER A 257 -9.69 10.35 -0.34
N GLN A 258 -9.95 9.45 -1.30
CA GLN A 258 -9.73 8.02 -1.09
C GLN A 258 -8.25 7.65 -0.99
N HIS A 259 -7.40 8.29 -1.80
CA HIS A 259 -5.97 8.04 -1.77
C HIS A 259 -5.25 9.36 -1.57
N ILE A 260 -4.29 9.34 -0.66
CA ILE A 260 -3.27 10.38 -0.55
C ILE A 260 -1.90 9.72 -0.62
N ALA A 261 -0.89 10.51 -0.93
CA ALA A 261 0.50 10.08 -0.91
C ALA A 261 1.38 11.27 -0.51
N LEU A 262 2.22 11.08 0.50
CA LEU A 262 3.20 12.08 0.88
C LEU A 262 4.44 11.95 0.00
N GLY A 263 5.01 13.08 -0.42
CA GLY A 263 6.23 13.08 -1.20
C GLY A 263 6.81 14.47 -1.43
N LYS A 264 8.09 14.51 -1.78
CA LYS A 264 8.77 15.72 -2.23
C LYS A 264 8.55 15.94 -3.73
N PHE A 265 7.29 16.13 -4.13
CA PHE A 265 6.89 16.33 -5.53
C PHE A 265 7.32 17.69 -6.08
N ARG A 266 7.49 18.69 -5.21
CA ARG A 266 7.93 20.06 -5.55
C ARG A 266 9.20 20.41 -4.77
N SER A 267 10.35 20.20 -5.40
CA SER A 267 11.66 20.50 -4.81
C SER A 267 11.89 21.99 -4.53
N ASP A 268 11.09 22.87 -5.13
CA ASP A 268 11.10 24.32 -4.92
C ASP A 268 10.27 24.79 -3.71
N LEU A 269 9.46 23.91 -3.11
CA LEU A 269 8.64 24.23 -1.94
C LEU A 269 9.22 23.60 -0.66
N PRO A 270 9.00 24.19 0.53
CA PRO A 270 9.35 23.56 1.80
C PRO A 270 8.47 22.35 2.11
N GLY A 271 8.87 21.54 3.10
CA GLY A 271 8.09 20.41 3.59
C GLY A 271 7.77 19.33 2.54
N LEU A 272 6.89 18.42 2.90
CA LEU A 272 6.32 17.43 2.00
C LEU A 272 5.04 17.98 1.36
N GLN A 273 4.74 17.53 0.15
CA GLN A 273 3.45 17.77 -0.49
C GLN A 273 2.56 16.55 -0.32
N ILE A 274 1.25 16.78 -0.39
CA ILE A 274 0.22 15.74 -0.28
C ILE A 274 -0.41 15.60 -1.66
N ALA A 275 0.00 14.58 -2.41
CA ALA A 275 -0.71 14.20 -3.62
C ALA A 275 -1.98 13.46 -3.21
N GLY A 276 -3.09 13.70 -3.91
CA GLY A 276 -4.36 13.12 -3.55
C GLY A 276 -5.21 12.74 -4.75
N LEU A 277 -6.17 11.86 -4.53
CA LEU A 277 -7.21 11.50 -5.47
C LEU A 277 -8.57 11.79 -4.84
N ASP A 278 -9.35 12.62 -5.51
CA ASP A 278 -10.72 12.94 -5.14
C ASP A 278 -11.73 12.22 -6.04
N ARG A 279 -12.67 11.52 -5.44
CA ARG A 279 -13.79 10.84 -6.11
C ARG A 279 -14.95 11.82 -6.35
N LEU A 280 -14.95 12.45 -7.53
CA LEU A 280 -15.92 13.48 -7.90
C LEU A 280 -17.34 12.97 -8.15
N ILE A 281 -17.47 11.81 -8.81
CA ILE A 281 -18.76 11.21 -9.16
C ILE A 281 -18.71 9.72 -8.87
N ARG A 282 -19.63 9.25 -8.02
CA ARG A 282 -19.78 7.84 -7.65
C ARG A 282 -20.51 7.04 -8.71
N GLU A 283 -19.97 5.88 -9.10
CA GLU A 283 -20.67 4.91 -9.96
C GLU A 283 -21.66 4.04 -9.20
N ASP A 284 -21.42 3.84 -7.90
CA ASP A 284 -22.10 2.88 -7.05
C ASP A 284 -23.28 3.46 -6.25
N ASP A 285 -23.62 4.74 -6.49
CA ASP A 285 -24.72 5.43 -5.79
C ASP A 285 -26.12 5.10 -6.34
N GLY A 286 -26.19 4.18 -7.31
CA GLY A 286 -27.43 3.74 -7.95
C GLY A 286 -28.04 4.76 -8.93
N LYS A 287 -27.38 5.89 -9.20
CA LYS A 287 -27.86 6.89 -10.16
C LYS A 287 -27.45 6.59 -11.61
N GLY A 288 -26.66 5.53 -11.83
CA GLY A 288 -26.22 5.11 -13.16
C GLY A 288 -25.28 6.11 -13.84
N LEU A 289 -24.61 6.96 -13.05
CA LEU A 289 -23.59 7.87 -13.53
C LEU A 289 -22.30 7.11 -13.80
N LYS A 290 -21.51 7.61 -14.74
CA LYS A 290 -20.14 7.16 -14.91
C LYS A 290 -19.24 7.86 -13.91
N GLY A 291 -18.27 7.11 -13.43
CA GLY A 291 -17.38 7.53 -12.37
C GLY A 291 -16.46 8.59 -12.88
N LYS A 292 -16.15 9.52 -11.99
CA LYS A 292 -15.16 10.54 -12.28
C LYS A 292 -14.33 10.79 -11.04
N ASP A 293 -13.02 10.78 -11.20
CA ASP A 293 -12.04 11.08 -10.17
C ASP A 293 -11.08 12.16 -10.67
N ALA A 294 -10.37 12.82 -9.75
CA ALA A 294 -9.40 13.87 -10.10
C ALA A 294 -8.22 13.85 -9.14
N LEU A 295 -7.01 13.97 -9.69
CA LEU A 295 -5.82 14.19 -8.89
C LEU A 295 -5.82 15.60 -8.29
N PHE A 296 -5.20 15.78 -7.13
CA PHE A 296 -4.88 17.08 -6.55
C PHE A 296 -3.52 17.05 -5.88
N LEU A 297 -2.98 18.23 -5.58
CA LEU A 297 -1.77 18.40 -4.80
C LEU A 297 -1.93 19.52 -3.80
N LEU A 298 -1.60 19.25 -2.54
CA LEU A 298 -1.55 20.24 -1.46
C LEU A 298 -0.10 20.54 -1.07
N GLU A 299 0.14 21.77 -0.63
CA GLU A 299 1.34 22.17 0.09
C GLU A 299 1.28 21.66 1.55
N SER A 300 2.40 21.75 2.29
CA SER A 300 2.50 21.25 3.66
C SER A 300 1.55 21.95 4.65
N ASP A 301 1.05 23.13 4.33
CA ASP A 301 0.06 23.89 5.10
C ASP A 301 -1.40 23.60 4.71
N GLY A 302 -1.64 22.61 3.84
CA GLY A 302 -2.97 22.21 3.39
C GLY A 302 -3.54 23.03 2.24
N LYS A 303 -2.76 24.00 1.71
CA LYS A 303 -3.21 24.81 0.57
C LYS A 303 -3.17 24.02 -0.73
N GLU A 304 -4.27 24.06 -1.49
CA GLU A 304 -4.31 23.50 -2.83
C GLU A 304 -3.35 24.23 -3.79
N LEU A 305 -2.42 23.48 -4.37
CA LEU A 305 -1.53 23.94 -5.44
C LEU A 305 -2.20 23.79 -6.80
N TRP A 306 -2.86 22.66 -7.01
CA TRP A 306 -3.68 22.39 -8.20
C TRP A 306 -4.65 21.23 -7.94
N LYS A 307 -5.69 21.20 -8.77
CA LYS A 307 -6.62 20.09 -8.89
C LYS A 307 -6.87 19.81 -10.37
N GLU A 308 -6.84 18.55 -10.75
CA GLU A 308 -7.05 18.08 -12.11
C GLU A 308 -8.47 18.41 -12.59
N ASP A 309 -8.55 19.09 -13.74
CA ASP A 309 -9.79 19.14 -14.51
C ASP A 309 -9.92 17.86 -15.34
N ARG A 310 -10.33 16.76 -14.69
CA ARG A 310 -10.40 15.44 -15.31
C ARG A 310 -11.38 15.49 -16.49
N ALA A 311 -10.93 15.12 -17.69
CA ALA A 311 -11.78 15.12 -18.88
C ALA A 311 -12.35 13.73 -19.25
N THR A 312 -11.81 12.67 -18.67
CA THR A 312 -12.19 11.27 -18.96
C THR A 312 -12.94 10.64 -17.79
N ASP A 313 -13.68 9.57 -18.07
CA ASP A 313 -14.29 8.71 -17.05
C ASP A 313 -13.19 8.01 -16.21
N GLY A 314 -13.46 7.70 -14.95
CA GLY A 314 -12.53 7.05 -14.02
C GLY A 314 -13.07 7.03 -12.59
N TRP A 315 -12.92 5.91 -11.88
CA TRP A 315 -13.47 5.75 -10.52
C TRP A 315 -12.48 5.14 -9.50
N LEU A 316 -11.58 4.30 -10.00
CA LEU A 316 -10.69 3.48 -9.19
C LEU A 316 -9.22 3.82 -9.48
N THR A 317 -8.92 5.09 -9.76
CA THR A 317 -7.52 5.52 -9.82
C THR A 317 -6.85 5.16 -8.50
N ILE A 318 -5.63 4.66 -8.57
CA ILE A 318 -4.77 4.49 -7.39
C ILE A 318 -3.55 5.37 -7.60
N ILE A 319 -3.13 6.05 -6.53
CA ILE A 319 -1.92 6.86 -6.54
C ILE A 319 -0.95 6.42 -5.44
N GLU A 320 0.33 6.47 -5.78
CA GLU A 320 1.44 6.23 -4.86
C GLU A 320 2.58 7.20 -5.14
N THR A 321 3.41 7.44 -4.12
CA THR A 321 4.68 8.15 -4.28
C THR A 321 5.73 7.20 -4.84
N LEU A 322 6.15 7.42 -6.08
CA LEU A 322 7.32 6.77 -6.66
C LEU A 322 8.56 7.61 -6.38
N ARG A 323 9.51 7.03 -5.64
CA ARG A 323 10.81 7.65 -5.36
C ARG A 323 11.87 7.09 -6.27
N ASP A 324 12.94 7.85 -6.46
CA ASP A 324 14.15 7.37 -7.12
C ASP A 324 13.90 6.71 -8.49
N TRP A 325 12.88 7.15 -9.23
CA TRP A 325 12.71 6.73 -10.62
C TRP A 325 13.96 7.13 -11.42
N GLU A 326 14.43 8.35 -11.19
CA GLU A 326 15.73 8.84 -11.61
C GLU A 326 16.51 9.28 -10.38
N LYS A 327 17.84 9.08 -10.41
CA LYS A 327 18.69 9.52 -9.31
C LYS A 327 18.56 11.03 -9.12
N ASP A 328 18.43 11.45 -7.85
CA ASP A 328 18.35 12.85 -7.43
C ASP A 328 17.14 13.61 -8.02
N SER A 329 16.11 12.91 -8.53
CA SER A 329 14.87 13.54 -8.97
C SER A 329 13.98 13.91 -7.78
N ALA A 330 13.06 14.84 -8.00
CA ALA A 330 11.89 14.94 -7.13
C ALA A 330 11.09 13.63 -7.18
N ASP A 331 10.24 13.42 -6.18
CA ASP A 331 9.31 12.30 -6.18
C ASP A 331 8.28 12.47 -7.32
N TYR A 332 7.75 11.35 -7.81
CA TYR A 332 6.70 11.33 -8.83
C TYR A 332 5.41 10.75 -8.27
N ILE A 333 4.28 11.26 -8.75
CA ILE A 333 2.96 10.68 -8.48
C ILE A 333 2.75 9.57 -9.52
N LEU A 334 2.84 8.31 -9.09
CA LEU A 334 2.47 7.16 -9.91
C LEU A 334 0.96 6.97 -9.83
N ALA A 335 0.25 7.24 -10.92
CA ALA A 335 -1.19 7.05 -11.00
C ALA A 335 -1.54 5.93 -11.99
N TYR A 336 -2.34 4.97 -11.55
CA TYR A 336 -2.73 3.79 -12.34
C TYR A 336 -4.20 3.45 -12.12
N ARG A 337 -4.73 2.51 -12.92
CA ARG A 337 -6.18 2.20 -12.95
C ARG A 337 -7.09 3.41 -13.21
N ARG A 338 -6.58 4.39 -13.97
CA ARG A 338 -7.24 5.69 -14.17
C ARG A 338 -8.58 5.60 -14.89
N GLY A 339 -8.82 4.54 -15.66
CA GLY A 339 -10.04 4.40 -16.47
C GLY A 339 -10.05 5.35 -17.67
N GLY A 340 -11.10 5.24 -18.49
CA GLY A 340 -11.29 6.12 -19.65
C GLY A 340 -10.20 5.99 -20.74
N GLY A 341 -9.45 4.89 -20.76
CA GLY A 341 -8.32 4.66 -21.69
C GLY A 341 -7.05 5.43 -21.33
N VAL A 342 -6.94 5.90 -20.08
CA VAL A 342 -5.73 6.57 -19.57
C VAL A 342 -4.82 5.53 -18.94
N PHE A 343 -3.66 5.33 -19.56
CA PHE A 343 -2.64 4.39 -19.11
C PHE A 343 -2.00 4.81 -17.77
N PRO A 344 -1.40 3.87 -17.02
CA PRO A 344 -0.56 4.19 -15.88
C PRO A 344 0.50 5.23 -16.24
N THR A 345 0.67 6.25 -15.40
CA THR A 345 1.49 7.43 -15.72
C THR A 345 2.21 7.94 -14.48
N LEU A 346 3.45 8.40 -14.65
CA LEU A 346 4.17 9.22 -13.68
C LEU A 346 3.90 10.69 -13.94
N TYR A 347 3.40 11.41 -12.94
CA TYR A 347 3.24 12.86 -12.97
C TYR A 347 4.25 13.54 -12.05
N ASP A 348 4.77 14.70 -12.47
CA ASP A 348 5.53 15.58 -11.58
C ASP A 348 4.61 16.42 -10.67
N GLY A 349 5.20 17.17 -9.73
CA GLY A 349 4.46 18.06 -8.83
C GLY A 349 3.75 19.25 -9.51
N HIS A 350 3.86 19.42 -10.83
CA HIS A 350 3.12 20.38 -11.63
C HIS A 350 2.04 19.72 -12.48
N MET A 351 1.77 18.43 -12.25
CA MET A 351 0.80 17.62 -12.98
C MET A 351 1.18 17.38 -14.45
N ASN A 352 2.45 17.55 -14.83
CA ASN A 352 2.90 17.15 -16.17
C ASN A 352 3.13 15.64 -16.20
N ALA A 353 2.62 14.96 -17.23
CA ALA A 353 2.97 13.58 -17.48
C ALA A 353 4.46 13.47 -17.88
N VAL A 354 5.22 12.67 -17.14
CA VAL A 354 6.66 12.46 -17.33
C VAL A 354 6.91 11.16 -18.08
N VAL A 355 6.22 10.10 -17.68
CA VAL A 355 6.31 8.75 -18.27
C VAL A 355 4.90 8.17 -18.35
N GLU A 356 4.51 7.67 -19.52
CA GLU A 356 3.29 6.87 -19.69
C GLU A 356 3.70 5.42 -19.96
N PHE A 357 3.16 4.47 -19.21
CA PHE A 357 3.46 3.06 -19.38
C PHE A 357 2.47 2.44 -20.37
N PRO A 358 2.93 1.78 -21.46
CA PRO A 358 2.07 1.37 -22.57
C PRO A 358 1.27 0.08 -22.28
N THR A 359 0.83 -0.13 -21.03
CA THR A 359 0.11 -1.33 -20.61
C THR A 359 -0.93 -0.96 -19.56
N GLU A 360 -2.17 -1.41 -19.74
CA GLU A 360 -3.21 -1.29 -18.71
C GLU A 360 -2.96 -2.31 -17.59
N GLY A 361 -3.18 -1.90 -16.35
CA GLY A 361 -2.99 -2.79 -15.21
C GLY A 361 -2.90 -2.09 -13.87
N TYR A 362 -2.60 -2.91 -12.88
CA TYR A 362 -2.12 -2.49 -11.57
C TYR A 362 -0.63 -2.20 -11.62
N ALA A 363 -0.13 -1.44 -10.65
CA ALA A 363 1.29 -1.14 -10.52
C ALA A 363 1.83 -1.61 -9.17
N VAL A 364 3.10 -2.02 -9.15
CA VAL A 364 3.95 -2.08 -7.95
C VAL A 364 5.32 -1.54 -8.32
N HIS A 365 6.09 -1.05 -7.35
CA HIS A 365 7.42 -0.52 -7.60
C HIS A 365 8.37 -0.78 -6.44
N ALA A 366 9.65 -0.95 -6.74
CA ALA A 366 10.77 -1.06 -5.80
C ALA A 366 12.11 -1.07 -6.56
N ALA A 367 13.23 -0.98 -5.84
CA ALA A 367 14.54 -1.35 -6.35
C ALA A 367 14.67 -2.90 -6.45
N LEU A 368 14.15 -3.48 -7.53
CA LEU A 368 13.92 -4.94 -7.68
C LEU A 368 15.19 -5.79 -7.61
N VAL A 369 16.35 -5.20 -7.92
CA VAL A 369 17.67 -5.85 -7.87
C VAL A 369 18.64 -5.05 -6.99
N GLY A 370 18.09 -4.27 -6.05
CA GLY A 370 18.79 -3.25 -5.29
C GLY A 370 19.24 -2.05 -6.12
N GLY A 371 20.12 -1.24 -5.54
CA GLY A 371 20.65 -0.02 -6.17
C GLY A 371 19.88 1.26 -5.82
N GLU A 372 20.24 2.36 -6.49
CA GLU A 372 19.75 3.71 -6.18
C GLU A 372 18.49 4.11 -6.95
N THR A 373 17.91 3.24 -7.78
CA THR A 373 16.74 3.58 -8.60
C THR A 373 15.69 2.50 -8.54
N GLU A 374 14.42 2.90 -8.44
CA GLU A 374 13.29 1.98 -8.46
C GLU A 374 12.87 1.61 -9.89
N GLN A 375 12.20 0.46 -10.01
CA GLN A 375 11.56 -0.04 -11.21
C GLN A 375 10.06 -0.13 -10.97
N VAL A 376 9.28 0.04 -12.03
CA VAL A 376 7.81 -0.07 -11.98
C VAL A 376 7.39 -1.33 -12.72
N ILE A 377 6.59 -2.16 -12.06
CA ILE A 377 5.95 -3.32 -12.68
C ILE A 377 4.50 -2.96 -12.94
N ILE A 378 4.08 -3.01 -14.21
CA ILE A 378 2.66 -2.94 -14.60
C ILE A 378 2.17 -4.34 -14.90
N TYR A 379 1.11 -4.78 -14.23
CA TYR A 379 0.61 -6.15 -14.34
C TYR A 379 -0.91 -6.24 -14.48
N ASN A 380 -1.34 -7.34 -15.09
CA ASN A 380 -2.73 -7.73 -15.25
C ASN A 380 -2.88 -9.24 -15.00
N ASP A 381 -4.04 -9.81 -15.33
CA ASP A 381 -4.34 -11.23 -15.13
C ASP A 381 -3.41 -12.19 -15.87
N GLU A 382 -2.68 -11.73 -16.87
CA GLU A 382 -1.90 -12.58 -17.78
C GLU A 382 -0.40 -12.31 -17.73
N THR A 383 0.00 -11.05 -17.56
CA THR A 383 1.39 -10.63 -17.69
C THR A 383 1.79 -9.58 -16.68
N ALA A 384 3.09 -9.54 -16.38
CA ALA A 384 3.75 -8.45 -15.68
C ALA A 384 4.88 -7.88 -16.55
N ALA A 385 4.92 -6.57 -16.72
CA ALA A 385 5.93 -5.85 -17.51
C ALA A 385 6.73 -4.92 -16.59
N ILE A 386 8.06 -5.05 -16.62
CA ILE A 386 8.98 -4.30 -15.76
C ILE A 386 9.60 -3.16 -16.56
N TYR A 387 9.49 -1.96 -16.02
CA TYR A 387 9.97 -0.72 -16.61
C TYR A 387 11.02 -0.04 -15.73
N ALA A 388 11.99 0.61 -16.37
CA ALA A 388 13.02 1.42 -15.72
C ALA A 388 13.25 2.75 -16.46
N SER A 389 13.85 3.71 -15.75
CA SER A 389 14.28 5.01 -16.32
C SER A 389 15.49 4.92 -17.25
N ARG A 390 16.22 3.81 -17.21
CA ARG A 390 17.41 3.55 -18.03
C ARG A 390 17.50 2.07 -18.44
N PRO A 391 18.28 1.73 -19.49
CA PRO A 391 18.57 0.35 -19.80
C PRO A 391 19.19 -0.37 -18.59
N MET A 392 18.64 -1.54 -18.26
CA MET A 392 19.09 -2.38 -17.16
C MET A 392 18.98 -3.85 -17.57
N ASP A 393 19.97 -4.66 -17.21
CA ASP A 393 19.92 -6.11 -17.37
C ASP A 393 19.48 -6.75 -16.06
N LEU A 394 18.21 -7.17 -16.00
CA LEU A 394 17.65 -7.84 -14.82
C LEU A 394 18.36 -9.14 -14.47
N LYS A 395 19.08 -9.78 -15.41
CA LYS A 395 19.77 -11.06 -15.21
C LYS A 395 21.21 -10.91 -14.70
N ALA A 396 21.65 -9.67 -14.49
CA ALA A 396 22.99 -9.42 -13.97
C ALA A 396 23.16 -10.13 -12.61
N LYS A 397 24.32 -10.79 -12.44
CA LYS A 397 24.61 -11.54 -11.22
C LYS A 397 24.77 -10.59 -10.03
N MET A 398 23.97 -10.80 -8.99
CA MET A 398 24.02 -10.05 -7.74
C MET A 398 24.91 -10.73 -6.69
N ALA A 399 25.20 -10.00 -5.61
CA ALA A 399 26.09 -10.42 -4.54
C ALA A 399 25.52 -11.56 -3.67
N GLY A 400 24.23 -11.89 -3.77
CA GLY A 400 23.60 -12.91 -2.93
C GLY A 400 23.31 -12.42 -1.50
N ILE A 401 23.00 -11.14 -1.33
CA ILE A 401 22.71 -10.52 -0.03
C ILE A 401 21.24 -10.14 -0.04
N PRO A 402 20.44 -10.60 0.95
CA PRO A 402 19.02 -10.25 1.04
C PRO A 402 18.77 -8.74 0.91
N LEU A 403 17.82 -8.36 0.05
CA LEU A 403 17.38 -6.98 -0.05
C LEU A 403 16.54 -6.58 1.17
N PRO A 404 16.58 -5.30 1.58
CA PRO A 404 15.69 -4.81 2.62
C PRO A 404 14.22 -4.91 2.17
N GLN A 405 13.34 -5.21 3.12
CA GLN A 405 11.89 -5.14 2.95
C GLN A 405 11.37 -3.87 3.66
N PRO A 406 11.36 -2.69 2.99
CA PRO A 406 10.90 -1.46 3.61
C PRO A 406 9.42 -1.57 4.00
N LYS A 407 9.01 -0.80 5.02
CA LYS A 407 7.65 -0.88 5.58
C LYS A 407 6.53 -0.68 4.55
N ARG A 408 6.74 0.17 3.53
CA ARG A 408 5.82 0.31 2.39
C ARG A 408 5.51 -1.03 1.70
N LEU A 409 6.49 -1.92 1.58
CA LEU A 409 6.33 -3.24 0.96
C LEU A 409 5.84 -4.31 1.94
N SER A 410 6.11 -4.16 3.25
CA SER A 410 5.61 -5.08 4.29
C SER A 410 4.23 -4.71 4.86
N SER A 411 3.71 -3.54 4.52
CA SER A 411 2.37 -3.03 4.86
C SER A 411 1.59 -2.71 3.59
N SER A 412 1.51 -3.67 2.68
CA SER A 412 0.82 -3.53 1.40
C SER A 412 -0.69 -3.51 1.59
N THR A 413 -1.35 -2.52 0.99
CA THR A 413 -2.80 -2.30 1.07
C THR A 413 -3.36 -1.89 -0.29
N LEU A 414 -4.65 -2.17 -0.54
CA LEU A 414 -5.37 -1.63 -1.69
C LEU A 414 -5.60 -0.10 -1.58
N TYR A 415 -5.51 0.44 -0.37
CA TYR A 415 -5.77 1.84 -0.03
C TYR A 415 -4.46 2.47 0.42
N PRO A 416 -3.61 2.99 -0.48
CA PRO A 416 -2.24 3.37 -0.16
C PRO A 416 -2.15 4.29 1.06
N GLY A 417 -1.62 3.72 2.14
CA GLY A 417 -1.09 4.40 3.31
C GLY A 417 0.44 4.29 3.31
N GLY A 418 1.11 5.08 4.13
CA GLY A 418 2.55 5.13 4.08
C GLY A 418 3.18 5.95 5.19
N GLU A 419 4.50 5.91 5.25
CA GLU A 419 5.26 6.84 6.05
C GLU A 419 6.48 7.39 5.32
N ILE A 420 6.87 8.60 5.70
CA ILE A 420 8.15 9.19 5.38
C ILE A 420 8.90 9.32 6.68
N THR A 421 9.88 8.44 6.90
CA THR A 421 10.75 8.49 8.08
C THR A 421 11.54 9.80 8.11
N LEU A 422 11.63 10.38 9.32
CA LEU A 422 12.42 11.56 9.66
C LEU A 422 13.92 11.42 9.34
#